data_AF-A0A969C076-F1
#
_entry.id   AF-A0A969C076-F1
#
_cell.length_a   1.000
_cell.length_b   1.000
_cell.length_c   1.000
_cell.angle_alpha   90.00
_cell.angle_beta   90.00
_cell.angle_gamma   90.00
#
_symmetry.space_group_name_H-M   'P 1'
#
loop_
_entity.id
_entity.type
_entity.pdbx_description
1 polymer ?
#
loop_
_entity_poly.entity_id
_entity_poly.type
_entity_poly.pdbx_seq_one_letter_code
_entity_poly.pdbx_strand_id
1 'polypeptide(L)' 'MLIDPDKPNDEWEIEVKAANLDVAYGKCERLRPENYPVELLNVTQRTKTPDKNGNFKFVCWFRGES' A
#
# COMPACT_ATOMS: atom_id res chain seq x y z
N MET A 1 1.60 25.04 -16.37
CA MET A 1 1.37 23.89 -15.47
C MET A 1 1.78 24.36 -14.09
N LEU A 2 0.80 24.64 -13.22
CA LEU A 2 1.06 25.03 -11.84
C LEU A 2 1.31 23.75 -11.06
N ILE A 3 2.56 23.49 -10.74
CA ILE A 3 2.97 22.48 -9.76
C ILE A 3 2.62 23.09 -8.41
N ASP A 4 1.65 22.52 -7.70
CA ASP A 4 1.35 22.92 -6.32
C ASP A 4 2.59 22.65 -5.45
N PRO A 5 3.25 23.68 -4.89
CA PRO A 5 4.49 23.51 -4.13
C PRO A 5 4.28 22.87 -2.74
N ASP A 6 3.03 22.58 -2.36
CA ASP A 6 2.66 22.12 -1.01
C ASP A 6 2.58 20.60 -0.85
N LYS A 7 2.70 19.82 -1.95
CA LYS A 7 2.74 18.35 -1.91
C LYS A 7 3.75 17.80 -2.91
N PRO A 8 5.06 17.80 -2.57
CA PRO A 8 6.10 17.24 -3.44
C PRO A 8 6.03 15.70 -3.58
N ASN A 9 5.11 15.03 -2.89
CA ASN A 9 5.02 13.58 -2.83
C ASN A 9 3.59 13.12 -3.10
N ASP A 10 3.41 12.30 -4.14
CA ASP A 10 2.14 11.64 -4.43
C ASP A 10 1.98 10.41 -3.51
N GLU A 11 1.09 10.53 -2.52
CA GLU A 11 0.71 9.41 -1.63
C GLU A 11 -0.47 8.65 -2.23
N TRP A 12 -0.36 7.32 -2.32
CA TRP A 12 -1.40 6.47 -2.87
C TRP A 12 -1.58 5.18 -2.06
N GLU A 13 -2.79 4.63 -2.09
CA GLU A 13 -3.20 3.45 -1.32
C GLU A 13 -3.61 2.28 -2.23
N ILE A 14 -3.22 1.06 -1.89
CA ILE A 14 -3.73 -0.17 -2.52
C ILE A 14 -4.22 -1.15 -1.47
N GLU A 15 -5.39 -1.74 -1.72
CA GLU A 15 -5.91 -2.82 -0.90
C GLU A 15 -5.38 -4.19 -1.35
N VAL A 16 -4.92 -5.00 -0.40
CA VAL A 16 -4.54 -6.40 -0.62
C VAL A 16 -5.28 -7.32 0.35
N LYS A 17 -5.53 -8.54 -0.08
CA LYS A 17 -6.03 -9.62 0.79
C LYS A 17 -4.89 -10.52 1.23
N ALA A 18 -4.76 -10.80 2.52
CA ALA A 18 -3.73 -11.68 3.05
C ALA A 18 -4.20 -12.39 4.32
N ALA A 19 -3.59 -13.52 4.65
CA ALA A 19 -3.91 -14.28 5.86
C ALA A 19 -3.43 -13.57 7.14
N ASN A 20 -2.39 -12.75 7.06
CA ASN A 20 -1.83 -11.99 8.17
C ASN A 20 -1.02 -10.78 7.64
N LEU A 21 -0.51 -9.97 8.57
CA LEU A 21 0.22 -8.73 8.26
C LEU A 21 1.52 -8.99 7.50
N ASP A 22 2.27 -10.03 7.86
CA ASP A 22 3.55 -10.39 7.20
C ASP A 22 3.36 -10.71 5.71
N VAL A 23 2.35 -11.55 5.41
CA VAL A 23 1.97 -11.87 4.03
C VAL A 23 1.44 -10.63 3.30
N ALA A 24 0.75 -9.72 3.99
CA ALA A 24 0.31 -8.46 3.42
C ALA A 24 1.50 -7.57 3.03
N TYR A 25 2.50 -7.42 3.91
CA TYR A 25 3.73 -6.69 3.64
C TYR A 25 4.44 -7.20 2.39
N GLY A 26 4.69 -8.50 2.30
CA GLY A 26 5.34 -9.08 1.13
C GLY A 26 4.52 -8.93 -0.17
N LYS A 27 3.19 -8.78 -0.09
CA LYS A 27 2.36 -8.43 -1.26
C LYS A 27 2.50 -6.96 -1.61
N CYS A 28 2.46 -6.07 -0.63
CA CYS A 28 2.64 -4.63 -0.82
C CYS A 28 4.02 -4.32 -1.44
N GLU A 29 5.08 -4.98 -0.99
CA GLU A 29 6.42 -4.80 -1.55
C GLU A 29 6.52 -5.21 -3.03
N ARG A 30 5.83 -6.28 -3.42
CA ARG A 30 5.77 -6.73 -4.83
C ARG A 30 4.92 -5.85 -5.73
N LEU A 31 4.05 -5.03 -5.15
CA LEU A 31 3.21 -4.08 -5.90
C LEU A 31 3.94 -2.78 -6.21
N ARG A 32 5.16 -2.59 -5.70
CA ARG A 32 6.00 -1.45 -6.06
C ARG A 32 6.35 -1.54 -7.55
N PRO A 33 5.89 -0.60 -8.40
CA PRO A 33 6.33 -0.56 -9.80
C PRO A 33 7.85 -0.49 -9.88
N GLU A 34 8.45 -1.40 -10.65
CA GLU A 34 9.91 -1.47 -10.85
C GLU A 34 10.49 -0.19 -11.49
N ASN A 35 9.65 0.56 -12.22
CA ASN A 35 10.05 1.75 -12.97
C ASN A 35 9.74 3.08 -12.25
N TYR A 36 9.12 3.05 -11.07
CA TYR A 36 8.77 4.26 -10.33
C TYR A 36 9.29 4.16 -8.90
N PRO A 37 10.11 5.12 -8.42
CA PRO A 37 10.57 5.12 -7.04
C PRO A 37 9.38 5.36 -6.12
N VAL A 38 8.83 4.28 -5.60
CA VAL A 38 7.76 4.31 -4.60
C VAL A 38 8.21 3.59 -3.32
N GLU A 39 8.02 4.28 -2.21
CA GLU A 39 8.30 3.77 -0.88
C GLU A 39 7.00 3.21 -0.27
N LEU A 40 7.05 2.01 0.30
CA LEU A 40 5.96 1.51 1.15
C LEU A 40 6.13 2.12 2.54
N LEU A 41 5.23 3.01 2.92
CA LEU A 41 5.25 3.69 4.21
C LEU A 41 4.71 2.79 5.33
N ASN A 42 3.59 2.11 5.07
CA ASN A 42 2.89 1.32 6.08
C ASN A 42 1.94 0.30 5.47
N VAL A 43 1.61 -0.73 6.24
CA VAL A 43 0.55 -1.69 5.92
C VAL A 43 -0.41 -1.78 7.11
N THR A 44 -1.67 -1.42 6.89
CA THR A 44 -2.68 -1.41 7.95
C THR A 44 -3.78 -2.42 7.67
N GLN A 45 -4.21 -3.15 8.70
CA GLN A 45 -5.31 -4.08 8.57
C GLN A 45 -6.65 -3.33 8.58
N ARG A 46 -7.43 -3.44 7.50
CA ARG A 46 -8.72 -2.77 7.35
C ARG A 46 -9.87 -3.56 7.98
N THR A 47 -9.84 -4.89 7.86
CA THR A 47 -10.91 -5.74 8.40
C THR A 47 -10.47 -6.46 9.66
N LYS A 48 -11.31 -6.43 10.71
CA LYS A 48 -11.06 -7.18 11.96
C LYS A 48 -11.38 -8.67 11.83
N THR A 49 -12.28 -9.03 10.92
CA THR A 49 -12.66 -10.41 10.65
C THR A 49 -12.09 -10.87 9.31
N PRO A 50 -11.68 -12.15 9.20
CA PRO A 50 -11.26 -12.72 7.93
C PRO A 50 -12.47 -13.00 7.03
N ASP A 51 -12.22 -13.07 5.72
CA ASP A 51 -13.20 -13.52 4.74
C ASP A 51 -13.39 -15.05 4.79
N LYS A 52 -14.27 -15.57 3.93
CA LYS A 52 -14.58 -17.01 3.86
C LYS A 52 -13.36 -17.90 3.56
N ASN A 53 -12.27 -17.31 3.05
CA ASN A 53 -11.02 -18.00 2.73
C ASN A 53 -9.94 -17.78 3.81
N GLY A 54 -10.29 -17.18 4.96
CA GLY A 54 -9.35 -16.89 6.03
C GLY A 54 -8.47 -15.66 5.80
N ASN A 55 -8.79 -14.80 4.82
CA ASN A 55 -7.98 -13.62 4.52
C ASN A 55 -8.59 -12.34 5.10
N PHE A 56 -7.75 -11.48 5.65
CA PHE A 56 -8.10 -10.10 6.00
C PHE A 56 -7.79 -9.16 4.84
N LYS A 57 -8.45 -7.99 4.82
CA LYS A 57 -8.06 -6.89 3.95
C LYS A 57 -7.04 -6.02 4.66
N PHE A 58 -5.99 -5.65 3.92
CA PHE A 58 -4.95 -4.73 4.34
C PHE A 58 -4.85 -3.59 3.33
N VAL A 59 -4.44 -2.42 3.79
CA VAL A 59 -4.16 -1.25 2.95
C VAL A 59 -2.65 -1.00 3.00
N CYS A 60 -2.04 -1.04 1.82
CA CYS A 60 -0.66 -0.65 1.58
C CYS A 60 -0.63 0.86 1.30
N TRP A 61 0.16 1.61 2.06
CA TRP A 61 0.34 3.05 1.90
C TRP A 61 1.68 3.31 1.23
N PHE A 62 1.65 3.97 0.09
CA PHE A 62 2.85 4.27 -0.67
C PHE A 62 3.05 5.77 -0.83
N ARG A 63 4.31 6.15 -1.02
CA ARG A 63 4.72 7.50 -1.38
C ARG A 63 5.61 7.42 -2.62
N GLY A 64 5.24 8.11 -3.69
CA GLY A 64 6.12 8.34 -4.83
C GLY A 64 6.93 9.62 -4.64
N GLU A 65 8.16 9.61 -5.11
CA GLU A 65 8.89 10.84 -5.42
C GLU A 65 8.45 11.31 -6.81
N SER A 66 7.95 12.54 -6.91
CA SER A 66 7.51 13.17 -8.17
C SER A 66 8.63 13.96 -8.84
#